data_AF-A0A9Q7R6Q2-F1
#
_entry.id   AF-A0A9Q7R6Q2-F1
#
_cell.length_a   1.000
_cell.length_b   1.000
_cell.length_c   1.000
_cell.angle_alpha   90.00
_cell.angle_beta   90.00
_cell.angle_gamma   90.00
#
_symmetry.space_group_name_H-M   'P 1'
#
loop_
_entity.id
_entity.type
_entity.pdbx_description
1 polymer ?
#
loop_
_entity_poly.entity_id
_entity_poly.type
_entity_poly.pdbx_seq_one_letter_code
_entity_poly.pdbx_strand_id
1 'polypeptide(L)'
;MSILNGPRLNFWGGISTDVSVPNNSPTLPNGIATSLELFDLTTSTVADQAKTYSDEHLYQLINAPDPRIGPNSRYTAGGWNHYGEHVVTLHNALISSQGTPGNIALEGDMVGQPVYLLGSVTPGTGQGPYSGPMMVDLDPTASTTTQIFVGGLQIGNGNTPQLLIRWDTVCSSFDLNTRVLEPATMDSPGSFHASGTFQLTFPLSSIVSYNKESAGLRALIEAPNATGIVLRFVMFEMCPTLTTEQLNADYAANQFSPNPSIGRVIGTLATAFTDEPQICPPGRQIINADKDLNINSVAYAEVANGQLSIDMVNLIPKQTFRAVRDDITSPIGPNADFGTVTIAAGTTPLASFEPSNPLLQDYYRYGGIIDVPLNSTQTQLVQSTPLCISAPGTTRNPALSAPECPYRVYSDQRNTYLDPDSTGVQITLQVRYLGAPVQKATPISIDASATAVYQANRYWNFLELPNSVTVPAGQPSVSFNVVPVAGSNTQAGFTTLTYTIDNNPLTQSFSNFRKYAWSDFGVPTGSIVTWEQAFQNVLRFHYLAFPAMSRYIQLNQPDAVMGYKQAILARISPEYQNTTLYMSVVRSMSPSQRSLLTAYLNGTPWQP
;
A
#
# COMPACT_ATOMS: atom_id res chain seq x y z
N MET A 1 7.89 0.18 -19.67
CA MET A 1 7.94 0.01 -18.20
C MET A 1 9.35 0.29 -17.71
N SER A 2 9.59 1.47 -17.15
CA SER A 2 10.90 1.99 -16.73
C SER A 2 11.73 1.04 -15.90
N ILE A 3 11.12 0.46 -14.87
CA ILE A 3 11.77 -0.51 -14.00
C ILE A 3 12.26 -1.74 -14.76
N LEU A 4 11.71 -2.05 -15.93
CA LEU A 4 12.10 -3.18 -16.77
C LEU A 4 12.93 -2.78 -18.01
N ASN A 5 12.94 -1.52 -18.43
CA ASN A 5 13.59 -1.13 -19.68
C ASN A 5 14.77 -0.16 -19.50
N GLY A 6 14.82 0.54 -18.36
CA GLY A 6 15.84 1.55 -18.07
C GLY A 6 16.93 1.06 -17.12
N PRO A 7 17.95 1.90 -16.86
CA PRO A 7 18.91 1.69 -15.79
C PRO A 7 18.22 1.47 -14.43
N ARG A 8 18.76 0.57 -13.61
CA ARG A 8 18.18 0.12 -12.35
C ARG A 8 19.20 0.16 -11.22
N LEU A 9 18.74 0.51 -10.03
CA LEU A 9 19.40 0.21 -8.76
C LEU A 9 18.49 -0.72 -7.96
N ASN A 10 18.89 -1.98 -7.79
CA ASN A 10 18.12 -2.94 -7.01
C ASN A 10 18.58 -2.92 -5.56
N PHE A 11 17.67 -3.17 -4.62
CA PHE A 11 17.98 -3.25 -3.20
C PHE A 11 17.14 -4.32 -2.51
N TRP A 12 17.62 -4.74 -1.35
CA TRP A 12 16.85 -5.59 -0.44
C TRP A 12 17.28 -5.36 1.00
N GLY A 13 16.42 -5.78 1.94
CA GLY A 13 16.69 -5.73 3.37
C GLY A 13 15.46 -6.11 4.17
N GLY A 14 15.35 -5.54 5.37
CA GLY A 14 14.17 -5.62 6.22
C GLY A 14 13.24 -4.42 6.06
N ILE A 15 12.00 -4.59 6.49
CA ILE A 15 11.01 -3.53 6.62
C ILE A 15 10.18 -3.76 7.88
N SER A 16 9.77 -2.68 8.54
CA SER A 16 8.79 -2.73 9.63
C SER A 16 7.66 -1.74 9.38
N THR A 17 6.46 -2.09 9.83
CA THR A 17 5.28 -1.23 9.83
C THR A 17 4.63 -1.29 11.20
N ASP A 18 4.55 -0.16 11.88
CA ASP A 18 3.98 -0.07 13.22
C ASP A 18 2.51 0.34 13.19
N VAL A 19 1.69 -0.30 12.35
CA VAL A 19 0.29 0.09 12.15
C VAL A 19 -0.57 -0.20 13.38
N SER A 20 -1.39 0.77 13.78
CA SER A 20 -2.50 0.53 14.72
C SER A 20 -3.72 0.05 13.93
N VAL A 21 -4.28 -1.09 14.35
CA VAL A 21 -5.40 -1.76 13.68
C VAL A 21 -6.72 -1.92 14.47
N PRO A 22 -7.01 -1.25 15.61
CA PRO A 22 -8.28 -1.43 16.32
C PRO A 22 -9.50 -1.10 15.46
N ASN A 23 -9.36 -0.13 14.57
CA ASN A 23 -10.38 0.25 13.61
C ASN A 23 -10.61 -0.80 12.50
N ASN A 24 -9.79 -1.84 12.39
CA ASN A 24 -10.05 -2.98 11.50
C ASN A 24 -11.15 -3.89 12.06
N SER A 25 -11.46 -3.79 13.35
CA SER A 25 -12.53 -4.52 14.04
C SER A 25 -13.52 -3.53 14.64
N PRO A 26 -14.51 -3.04 13.87
CA PRO A 26 -15.48 -2.05 14.37
C PRO A 26 -16.39 -2.58 15.49
N THR A 27 -16.32 -3.88 15.78
CA THR A 27 -17.07 -4.54 16.83
C THR A 27 -16.14 -5.30 17.77
N LEU A 28 -16.46 -5.31 19.05
CA LEU A 28 -15.77 -6.12 20.06
C LEU A 28 -16.67 -7.28 20.54
N PRO A 29 -16.11 -8.40 21.00
CA PRO A 29 -16.88 -9.38 21.76
C PRO A 29 -17.45 -8.74 23.03
N ASN A 30 -18.71 -9.03 23.34
CA ASN A 30 -19.34 -8.69 24.61
C ASN A 30 -19.83 -10.00 25.25
N GLY A 31 -18.92 -10.67 25.95
CA GLY A 31 -19.10 -12.07 26.35
C GLY A 31 -19.03 -13.06 25.17
N ILE A 32 -19.52 -14.29 25.39
CA ILE A 32 -19.41 -15.38 24.40
C ILE A 32 -20.46 -15.27 23.27
N ALA A 33 -21.63 -14.70 23.57
CA ALA A 33 -22.80 -14.79 22.69
C ALA A 33 -23.09 -13.51 21.87
N THR A 34 -22.49 -12.37 22.24
CA THR A 34 -22.84 -11.08 21.64
C THR A 34 -21.61 -10.27 21.25
N SER A 35 -21.79 -9.30 20.35
CA SER A 35 -20.78 -8.31 19.98
C SER A 35 -21.31 -6.91 20.30
N LEU A 36 -20.42 -6.02 20.74
CA LEU A 36 -20.67 -4.59 20.91
C LEU A 36 -20.18 -3.86 19.65
N GLU A 37 -21.01 -3.01 19.05
CA GLU A 37 -20.53 -2.04 18.07
C GLU A 37 -19.69 -0.97 18.78
N LEU A 38 -18.41 -0.90 18.44
CA LEU A 38 -17.44 0.02 19.04
C LEU A 38 -17.32 1.30 18.21
N PHE A 39 -17.16 1.17 16.90
CA PHE A 39 -16.90 2.29 15.99
C PHE A 39 -17.88 2.33 14.84
N ASP A 40 -18.37 3.52 14.51
CA ASP A 40 -18.90 3.83 13.18
C ASP A 40 -17.73 4.33 12.32
N LEU A 41 -17.25 3.47 11.44
CA LEU A 41 -16.11 3.77 10.58
C LEU A 41 -16.46 4.72 9.43
N THR A 42 -17.75 4.83 9.05
CA THR A 42 -18.18 5.73 7.99
C THR A 42 -17.99 7.20 8.40
N THR A 43 -18.31 7.52 9.65
CA THR A 43 -18.14 8.86 10.24
C THR A 43 -16.92 8.96 11.14
N SER A 44 -16.22 7.85 11.40
CA SER A 44 -15.06 7.79 12.30
C SER A 44 -15.39 8.34 13.68
N THR A 45 -16.47 7.81 14.25
CA THR A 45 -17.00 8.13 15.58
C THR A 45 -17.19 6.87 16.41
N VAL A 46 -17.35 7.03 17.74
CA VAL A 46 -17.81 5.93 18.59
C VAL A 46 -19.24 5.56 18.19
N ALA A 47 -19.51 4.27 18.03
CA ALA A 47 -20.85 3.78 17.67
C ALA A 47 -21.86 4.05 18.80
N ASP A 48 -23.14 4.19 18.45
CA ASP A 48 -24.19 4.57 19.41
C ASP A 48 -24.28 3.64 20.62
N GLN A 49 -24.06 2.33 20.41
CA GLN A 49 -24.05 1.34 21.49
C GLN A 49 -22.93 1.57 22.50
N ALA A 50 -21.74 1.97 22.03
CA ALA A 50 -20.56 2.18 22.87
C ALA A 50 -20.57 3.55 23.57
N LYS A 51 -21.38 4.53 23.13
CA LYS A 51 -21.40 5.88 23.71
C LYS A 51 -21.74 5.92 25.20
N THR A 52 -22.52 4.95 25.69
CA THR A 52 -22.98 4.85 27.08
C THR A 52 -21.93 4.32 28.05
N TYR A 53 -20.85 3.73 27.53
CA TYR A 53 -19.75 3.20 28.33
C TYR A 53 -18.71 4.28 28.64
N SER A 54 -17.99 4.14 29.76
CA SER A 54 -16.83 4.97 30.04
C SER A 54 -15.64 4.55 29.17
N ASP A 55 -14.71 5.47 28.93
CA ASP A 55 -13.56 5.15 28.09
C ASP A 55 -12.63 4.13 28.76
N GLU A 56 -12.52 4.12 30.09
CA GLU A 56 -11.76 3.12 30.83
C GLU A 56 -12.34 1.72 30.62
N HIS A 57 -13.67 1.60 30.61
CA HIS A 57 -14.32 0.33 30.35
C HIS A 57 -14.13 -0.12 28.90
N LEU A 58 -14.25 0.80 27.93
CA LEU A 58 -13.99 0.48 26.53
C LEU A 58 -12.54 0.04 26.32
N TYR A 59 -11.56 0.69 26.95
CA TYR A 59 -10.17 0.22 26.88
C TYR A 59 -9.95 -1.15 27.52
N GLN A 60 -10.63 -1.46 28.62
CA GLN A 60 -10.57 -2.81 29.20
C GLN A 60 -11.11 -3.85 28.21
N LEU A 61 -12.18 -3.55 27.49
CA LEU A 61 -12.74 -4.43 26.47
C LEU A 61 -11.81 -4.56 25.25
N ILE A 62 -11.21 -3.46 24.78
CA ILE A 62 -10.27 -3.47 23.64
C ILE A 62 -9.00 -4.25 23.98
N ASN A 63 -8.50 -4.12 25.20
CA ASN A 63 -7.30 -4.79 25.68
C ASN A 63 -7.58 -6.17 26.29
N ALA A 64 -8.78 -6.74 26.10
CA ALA A 64 -9.13 -8.08 26.58
C ALA A 64 -9.04 -9.13 25.44
N PRO A 65 -8.70 -10.40 25.76
CA PRO A 65 -8.78 -11.48 24.76
C PRO A 65 -10.24 -11.73 24.36
N ASP A 66 -10.48 -12.17 23.12
CA ASP A 66 -11.81 -12.63 22.69
C ASP A 66 -12.20 -13.88 23.49
N PRO A 67 -13.23 -13.78 24.37
CA PRO A 67 -13.66 -14.89 25.20
C PRO A 67 -14.22 -16.07 24.38
N ARG A 68 -14.56 -15.87 23.10
CA ARG A 68 -15.06 -16.93 22.20
C ARG A 68 -13.97 -17.86 21.71
N ILE A 69 -12.72 -17.40 21.69
CA ILE A 69 -11.56 -18.12 21.15
C ILE A 69 -10.62 -18.59 22.29
N GLY A 70 -10.77 -18.02 23.50
CA GLY A 70 -10.02 -18.42 24.69
C GLY A 70 -8.59 -17.85 24.71
N PRO A 71 -7.61 -18.48 25.39
CA PRO A 71 -6.24 -17.96 25.49
C PRO A 71 -5.48 -17.92 24.15
N ASN A 72 -5.99 -18.66 23.16
CA ASN A 72 -5.53 -18.63 21.77
C ASN A 72 -6.12 -17.44 20.98
N SER A 73 -6.95 -16.60 21.63
CA SER A 73 -7.51 -15.41 21.03
C SER A 73 -6.43 -14.37 20.74
N ARG A 74 -6.58 -13.74 19.58
CA ARG A 74 -5.89 -12.51 19.22
C ARG A 74 -6.62 -11.35 19.94
N TYR A 75 -5.92 -10.50 20.71
CA TYR A 75 -6.52 -9.36 21.43
C TYR A 75 -7.03 -8.25 20.48
N THR A 76 -6.55 -8.27 19.24
CA THR A 76 -7.05 -7.55 18.06
C THR A 76 -6.89 -8.51 16.88
N ALA A 77 -7.80 -8.54 15.90
CA ALA A 77 -7.80 -9.55 14.83
C ALA A 77 -6.41 -9.69 14.11
N GLY A 78 -5.57 -10.62 14.58
CA GLY A 78 -4.24 -10.96 14.04
C GLY A 78 -3.05 -10.81 14.99
N GLY A 79 -3.25 -10.44 16.27
CA GLY A 79 -2.11 -10.25 17.20
C GLY A 79 -1.28 -9.02 16.86
N TRP A 80 -1.92 -8.01 16.27
CA TRP A 80 -1.31 -6.76 15.82
C TRP A 80 -1.26 -5.71 16.94
N ASN A 81 -0.48 -4.66 16.70
CA ASN A 81 -0.23 -3.58 17.66
C ASN A 81 -1.45 -2.67 17.85
N HIS A 82 -2.01 -2.58 19.06
CA HIS A 82 -3.05 -1.59 19.38
C HIS A 82 -2.45 -0.17 19.47
N TYR A 83 -1.20 -0.08 19.92
CA TYR A 83 -0.49 1.16 20.24
C TYR A 83 0.55 1.52 19.17
N GLY A 84 0.28 1.14 17.91
CA GLY A 84 1.15 1.44 16.78
C GLY A 84 1.13 2.93 16.39
N GLU A 85 2.27 3.42 15.90
CA GLU A 85 2.47 4.81 15.46
C GLU A 85 2.29 5.01 13.93
N HIS A 86 1.94 3.96 13.19
CA HIS A 86 1.82 3.89 11.72
C HIS A 86 3.11 4.07 10.92
N VAL A 87 4.26 4.23 11.59
CA VAL A 87 5.54 4.46 10.93
C VAL A 87 6.00 3.24 10.14
N VAL A 88 6.54 3.49 8.95
CA VAL A 88 7.24 2.50 8.11
C VAL A 88 8.74 2.77 8.15
N THR A 89 9.53 1.72 8.38
CA THR A 89 11.00 1.82 8.44
C THR A 89 11.63 0.76 7.56
N LEU A 90 12.60 1.15 6.73
CA LEU A 90 13.49 0.22 6.04
C LEU A 90 14.68 -0.10 6.94
N HIS A 91 14.97 -1.39 7.12
CA HIS A 91 16.04 -1.89 7.99
C HIS A 91 17.14 -2.53 7.16
N ASN A 92 18.34 -1.94 7.17
CA ASN A 92 19.46 -2.44 6.38
C ASN A 92 19.08 -2.75 4.91
N ALA A 93 18.24 -1.89 4.32
CA ALA A 93 17.88 -1.97 2.92
C ALA A 93 19.03 -1.39 2.09
N LEU A 94 19.84 -2.25 1.48
CA LEU A 94 21.05 -1.86 0.78
C LEU A 94 20.92 -2.12 -0.72
N ILE A 95 21.45 -1.22 -1.54
CA ILE A 95 21.60 -1.47 -2.97
C ILE A 95 22.43 -2.74 -3.15
N SER A 96 21.88 -3.72 -3.86
CA SER A 96 22.48 -5.03 -4.09
C SER A 96 23.07 -5.20 -5.49
N SER A 97 22.56 -4.43 -6.45
CA SER A 97 23.06 -4.41 -7.81
C SER A 97 22.65 -3.15 -8.55
N GLN A 98 23.37 -2.86 -9.63
CA GLN A 98 23.10 -1.74 -10.52
C GLN A 98 23.38 -2.09 -11.97
N GLY A 99 22.80 -1.36 -12.90
CA GLY A 99 23.13 -1.48 -14.33
C GLY A 99 21.92 -1.30 -15.24
N THR A 100 22.04 -1.75 -16.48
CA THR A 100 20.96 -1.75 -17.48
C THR A 100 20.44 -3.17 -17.70
N PRO A 101 19.23 -3.34 -18.26
CA PRO A 101 18.68 -4.67 -18.55
C PRO A 101 19.66 -5.54 -19.34
N GLY A 102 19.90 -6.76 -18.85
CA GLY A 102 20.87 -7.72 -19.42
C GLY A 102 22.33 -7.48 -19.04
N ASN A 103 22.64 -6.42 -18.29
CA ASN A 103 23.98 -6.11 -17.79
C ASN A 103 23.91 -5.54 -16.35
N ILE A 104 23.19 -6.25 -15.48
CA ILE A 104 23.08 -5.93 -14.06
C ILE A 104 24.30 -6.51 -13.32
N ALA A 105 25.07 -5.65 -12.67
CA ALA A 105 26.27 -6.00 -11.91
C ALA A 105 25.99 -5.98 -10.40
N LEU A 106 26.59 -6.93 -9.69
CA LEU A 106 26.55 -7.02 -8.21
C LEU A 106 27.61 -6.13 -7.53
N GLU A 107 28.23 -5.25 -8.31
CA GLU A 107 29.27 -4.30 -7.92
C GLU A 107 29.00 -2.95 -8.58
N GLY A 108 29.59 -1.89 -8.04
CA GLY A 108 29.43 -0.53 -8.55
C GLY A 108 29.44 0.52 -7.44
N ASP A 109 29.38 1.77 -7.85
CA ASP A 109 29.48 2.94 -6.96
C ASP A 109 28.29 3.07 -6.00
N MET A 110 27.12 2.53 -6.34
CA MET A 110 25.94 2.55 -5.48
C MET A 110 25.75 1.28 -4.66
N VAL A 111 26.41 0.17 -5.00
CA VAL A 111 26.23 -1.11 -4.29
C VAL A 111 26.70 -0.97 -2.83
N GLY A 112 25.87 -1.46 -1.90
CA GLY A 112 26.07 -1.34 -0.46
C GLY A 112 25.57 -0.02 0.15
N GLN A 113 25.14 0.96 -0.66
CA GLN A 113 24.55 2.18 -0.13
C GLN A 113 23.16 1.88 0.47
N PRO A 114 22.83 2.41 1.66
CA PRO A 114 21.52 2.24 2.25
C PRO A 114 20.46 3.08 1.54
N VAL A 115 19.23 2.58 1.51
CA VAL A 115 18.04 3.22 0.97
C VAL A 115 17.07 3.53 2.11
N TYR A 116 16.60 4.77 2.16
CA TYR A 116 15.63 5.24 3.13
C TYR A 116 14.42 5.86 2.42
N LEU A 117 13.23 5.51 2.89
CA LEU A 117 12.04 6.32 2.71
C LEU A 117 11.96 7.33 3.84
N LEU A 118 11.63 8.58 3.52
CA LEU A 118 11.64 9.69 4.47
C LEU A 118 10.21 10.11 4.82
N GLY A 119 10.02 10.64 6.03
CA GLY A 119 8.83 11.43 6.34
C GLY A 119 8.89 12.84 5.74
N SER A 120 7.75 13.53 5.80
CA SER A 120 7.60 14.91 5.33
C SER A 120 8.38 15.90 6.18
N VAL A 121 8.76 17.00 5.56
CA VAL A 121 9.16 18.23 6.26
C VAL A 121 7.92 19.06 6.58
N THR A 122 8.01 19.95 7.56
CA THR A 122 6.95 20.90 7.90
C THR A 122 6.69 21.85 6.72
N PRO A 123 5.46 21.87 6.16
CA PRO A 123 5.05 22.84 5.16
C PRO A 123 5.35 24.29 5.58
N GLY A 124 5.83 25.10 4.64
CA GLY A 124 6.16 26.52 4.85
C GLY A 124 7.51 26.80 5.53
N THR A 125 7.98 25.95 6.46
CA THR A 125 9.27 26.15 7.16
C THR A 125 10.40 25.25 6.64
N GLY A 126 10.07 24.11 6.04
CA GLY A 126 11.03 23.11 5.57
C GLY A 126 11.78 22.39 6.70
N GLN A 127 11.36 22.56 7.95
CA GLN A 127 12.00 21.88 9.08
C GLN A 127 11.61 20.39 9.16
N GLY A 128 12.50 19.55 9.70
CA GLY A 128 12.28 18.11 9.84
C GLY A 128 13.24 17.29 8.95
N PRO A 129 12.91 16.02 8.65
CA PRO A 129 11.66 15.32 8.99
C PRO A 129 11.57 14.98 10.48
N TYR A 130 10.35 15.03 11.04
CA TYR A 130 10.06 14.75 12.46
C TYR A 130 9.47 13.35 12.70
N SER A 131 9.25 12.58 11.63
CA SER A 131 8.76 11.20 11.64
C SER A 131 9.18 10.50 10.34
N GLY A 132 8.80 9.24 10.16
CA GLY A 132 9.01 8.46 8.95
C GLY A 132 7.82 8.53 7.96
N PRO A 133 7.87 7.71 6.91
CA PRO A 133 6.70 7.37 6.10
C PRO A 133 5.59 6.74 6.96
N MET A 134 4.33 6.91 6.55
CA MET A 134 3.16 6.47 7.32
C MET A 134 2.29 5.52 6.51
N MET A 135 2.04 4.32 7.03
CA MET A 135 1.14 3.32 6.42
C MET A 135 -0.26 3.42 7.01
N VAL A 136 -1.24 3.54 6.12
CA VAL A 136 -2.66 3.70 6.48
C VAL A 136 -3.55 3.00 5.46
N ASP A 137 -4.76 2.66 5.85
CA ASP A 137 -5.78 2.15 4.92
C ASP A 137 -6.81 3.23 4.62
N LEU A 138 -7.21 3.34 3.34
CA LEU A 138 -8.36 4.18 2.97
C LEU A 138 -9.61 3.74 3.75
N ASP A 139 -9.85 2.43 3.74
CA ASP A 139 -10.85 1.71 4.54
C ASP A 139 -10.14 0.58 5.30
N PRO A 140 -10.10 0.62 6.64
CA PRO A 140 -9.41 -0.38 7.47
C PRO A 140 -10.05 -1.78 7.42
N THR A 141 -11.24 -1.91 6.80
CA THR A 141 -11.95 -3.20 6.69
C THR A 141 -11.73 -3.89 5.34
N ALA A 142 -11.10 -3.21 4.38
CA ALA A 142 -10.89 -3.71 3.04
C ALA A 142 -9.45 -4.23 2.83
N SER A 143 -9.31 -5.26 1.99
CA SER A 143 -8.03 -5.93 1.76
C SER A 143 -7.10 -5.23 0.77
N THR A 144 -7.57 -4.20 0.06
CA THR A 144 -6.89 -3.59 -1.08
C THR A 144 -6.77 -2.07 -1.02
N THR A 145 -6.80 -1.51 0.19
CA THR A 145 -6.90 -0.06 0.44
C THR A 145 -5.68 0.55 1.09
N THR A 146 -4.64 -0.24 1.36
CA THR A 146 -3.39 0.22 1.98
C THR A 146 -2.66 1.26 1.14
N GLN A 147 -2.18 2.29 1.82
CA GLN A 147 -1.40 3.40 1.31
C GLN A 147 -0.16 3.62 2.19
N ILE A 148 0.93 4.09 1.61
CA ILE A 148 2.09 4.60 2.35
C ILE A 148 2.35 6.02 1.89
N PHE A 149 2.19 6.97 2.82
CA PHE A 149 2.56 8.37 2.62
C PHE A 149 4.05 8.52 2.87
N VAL A 150 4.72 9.22 1.96
CA VAL A 150 6.18 9.36 1.91
C VAL A 150 6.49 10.84 1.69
N GLY A 151 7.46 11.39 2.43
CA GLY A 151 7.95 12.76 2.23
C GLY A 151 9.25 12.87 1.45
N GLY A 152 9.86 11.74 1.06
CA GLY A 152 11.03 11.72 0.20
C GLY A 152 11.78 10.39 0.21
N LEU A 153 12.97 10.42 -0.38
CA LEU A 153 13.88 9.28 -0.52
C LEU A 153 15.31 9.75 -0.23
N GLN A 154 16.10 8.91 0.43
CA GLN A 154 17.54 9.10 0.56
C GLN A 154 18.29 7.84 0.17
N ILE A 155 19.41 7.98 -0.53
CA ILE A 155 20.42 6.93 -0.71
C ILE A 155 21.73 7.39 -0.08
N GLY A 156 22.35 6.54 0.72
CA GLY A 156 23.56 6.88 1.48
C GLY A 156 23.26 7.47 2.86
N ASN A 157 24.31 7.61 3.66
CA ASN A 157 24.23 8.06 5.06
C ASN A 157 24.63 9.53 5.24
N GLY A 158 24.22 10.10 6.38
CA GLY A 158 24.71 11.39 6.87
C GLY A 158 24.13 12.60 6.13
N ASN A 159 24.78 13.75 6.33
CA ASN A 159 24.32 15.05 5.82
C ASN A 159 24.67 15.28 4.33
N THR A 160 25.51 14.42 3.74
CA THR A 160 25.91 14.46 2.33
C THR A 160 25.59 13.11 1.68
N PRO A 161 24.30 12.76 1.55
CA PRO A 161 23.90 11.49 0.95
C PRO A 161 24.25 11.44 -0.54
N GLN A 162 24.27 10.23 -1.12
CA GLN A 162 24.44 10.03 -2.55
C GLN A 162 23.26 10.61 -3.34
N LEU A 163 22.05 10.52 -2.79
CA LEU A 163 20.83 11.11 -3.35
C LEU A 163 19.92 11.55 -2.21
N LEU A 164 19.36 12.75 -2.32
CA LEU A 164 18.30 13.26 -1.45
C LEU A 164 17.15 13.82 -2.29
N ILE A 165 15.96 13.29 -2.05
CA ILE A 165 14.70 13.74 -2.66
C ILE A 165 13.77 14.21 -1.54
N ARG A 166 13.08 15.34 -1.75
CA ARG A 166 12.01 15.83 -0.86
C ARG A 166 10.76 16.07 -1.69
N TRP A 167 9.76 15.21 -1.47
CA TRP A 167 8.49 15.24 -2.20
C TRP A 167 7.45 14.46 -1.42
N ASP A 168 6.38 15.14 -1.04
CA ASP A 168 5.22 14.49 -0.44
C ASP A 168 4.43 13.76 -1.52
N THR A 169 4.32 12.44 -1.38
CA THR A 169 3.60 11.57 -2.29
C THR A 169 3.04 10.36 -1.55
N VAL A 170 2.23 9.58 -2.24
CA VAL A 170 1.59 8.39 -1.70
C VAL A 170 1.69 7.26 -2.71
N CYS A 171 2.06 6.07 -2.25
CA CYS A 171 1.84 4.84 -3.00
C CYS A 171 0.65 4.08 -2.43
N SER A 172 -0.09 3.41 -3.29
CA SER A 172 -1.12 2.45 -2.90
C SER A 172 -0.60 1.04 -3.16
N SER A 173 -1.01 0.10 -2.30
CA SER A 173 -0.87 -1.32 -2.63
C SER A 173 -1.64 -1.60 -3.92
N PHE A 174 -0.95 -2.12 -4.92
CA PHE A 174 -1.59 -2.42 -6.20
C PHE A 174 -1.77 -3.92 -6.45
N ASP A 175 -0.98 -4.76 -5.77
CA ASP A 175 -1.15 -6.20 -5.71
C ASP A 175 -0.97 -6.70 -4.26
N LEU A 176 -1.88 -7.59 -3.84
CA LEU A 176 -1.77 -8.40 -2.63
C LEU A 176 -1.66 -9.87 -3.08
N ASN A 177 -0.48 -10.47 -2.94
CA ASN A 177 -0.18 -11.80 -3.48
C ASN A 177 0.25 -12.78 -2.40
N THR A 178 0.04 -14.08 -2.65
CA THR A 178 0.63 -15.16 -1.84
C THR A 178 2.13 -15.26 -2.11
N ARG A 179 2.95 -15.05 -1.09
CA ARG A 179 4.42 -15.04 -1.19
C ARG A 179 5.10 -16.16 -0.44
N VAL A 180 4.44 -16.77 0.54
CA VAL A 180 4.95 -17.89 1.33
C VAL A 180 3.89 -18.99 1.38
N LEU A 181 4.28 -20.24 1.13
CA LEU A 181 3.35 -21.39 1.16
C LEU A 181 3.21 -22.01 2.56
N GLU A 182 4.30 -22.07 3.32
CA GLU A 182 4.35 -22.75 4.63
C GLU A 182 5.00 -21.88 5.72
N PRO A 183 4.68 -22.10 7.01
CA PRO A 183 3.68 -23.05 7.53
C PRO A 183 2.24 -22.56 7.30
N ALA A 184 1.22 -23.40 7.54
CA ALA A 184 -0.18 -22.98 7.42
C ALA A 184 -0.61 -21.95 8.51
N THR A 185 0.05 -21.97 9.66
CA THR A 185 -0.21 -21.05 10.78
C THR A 185 1.08 -20.65 11.48
N MET A 186 1.07 -19.50 12.15
CA MET A 186 2.17 -19.00 12.97
C MET A 186 1.68 -18.56 14.35
N ASP A 187 2.57 -18.60 15.33
CA ASP A 187 2.36 -18.13 16.71
C ASP A 187 2.18 -16.61 16.84
N SER A 188 2.50 -15.88 15.77
CA SER A 188 2.43 -14.42 15.60
C SER A 188 1.82 -14.14 14.23
N PRO A 189 0.51 -14.42 14.07
CA PRO A 189 -0.10 -14.50 12.75
C PRO A 189 -0.36 -13.09 12.17
N GLY A 190 0.65 -12.50 11.53
CA GLY A 190 0.50 -11.31 10.69
C GLY A 190 0.07 -11.65 9.26
N SER A 191 0.55 -10.87 8.31
CA SER A 191 0.39 -11.11 6.87
C SER A 191 1.50 -12.00 6.31
N PHE A 192 1.93 -13.01 7.07
CA PHE A 192 3.17 -13.75 6.82
C PHE A 192 3.16 -14.55 5.51
N HIS A 193 1.98 -15.00 5.08
CA HIS A 193 1.76 -15.62 3.77
C HIS A 193 1.75 -14.62 2.62
N ALA A 194 1.41 -13.37 2.89
CA ALA A 194 1.11 -12.38 1.87
C ALA A 194 2.32 -11.49 1.55
N SER A 195 2.18 -10.77 0.45
CA SER A 195 3.06 -9.69 0.03
C SER A 195 2.23 -8.51 -0.46
N GLY A 196 2.73 -7.30 -0.22
CA GLY A 196 2.18 -6.07 -0.77
C GLY A 196 3.18 -5.43 -1.73
N THR A 197 2.71 -5.05 -2.92
CA THR A 197 3.55 -4.34 -3.90
C THR A 197 3.16 -2.87 -3.96
N PHE A 198 4.16 -2.01 -3.89
CA PHE A 198 4.02 -0.56 -3.85
C PHE A 198 4.91 0.06 -4.92
N GLN A 199 4.42 1.14 -5.54
CA GLN A 199 5.20 1.98 -6.43
C GLN A 199 4.85 3.44 -6.20
N LEU A 200 5.87 4.30 -6.27
CA LEU A 200 5.71 5.75 -6.34
C LEU A 200 6.77 6.34 -7.28
N THR A 201 6.50 7.55 -7.74
CA THR A 201 7.39 8.28 -8.63
C THR A 201 7.69 9.65 -8.02
N PHE A 202 8.97 10.03 -8.09
CA PHE A 202 9.48 11.33 -7.67
C PHE A 202 9.88 12.15 -8.90
N PRO A 203 9.34 13.36 -9.11
CA PRO A 203 9.73 14.18 -10.25
C PRO A 203 11.18 14.65 -10.11
N LEU A 204 11.91 14.85 -11.22
CA LEU A 204 13.29 15.35 -11.17
C LEU A 204 13.43 16.67 -10.40
N SER A 205 12.41 17.52 -10.45
CA SER A 205 12.36 18.80 -9.72
C SER A 205 12.37 18.64 -8.19
N SER A 206 12.14 17.43 -7.68
CA SER A 206 12.15 17.15 -6.24
C SER A 206 13.51 16.68 -5.71
N ILE A 207 14.50 16.47 -6.59
CA ILE A 207 15.86 16.12 -6.21
C ILE A 207 16.51 17.36 -5.57
N VAL A 208 16.83 17.26 -4.28
CA VAL A 208 17.53 18.31 -3.53
C VAL A 208 19.03 18.25 -3.81
N SER A 209 19.60 17.05 -3.83
CA SER A 209 21.00 16.83 -4.15
C SER A 209 21.23 15.40 -4.65
N TYR A 210 22.24 15.22 -5.51
CA TYR A 210 22.77 13.91 -5.86
C TYR A 210 24.26 13.99 -6.16
N ASN A 211 24.99 12.90 -5.95
CA ASN A 211 26.40 12.78 -6.28
C ASN A 211 26.58 12.70 -7.80
N LYS A 212 27.12 13.75 -8.41
CA LYS A 212 27.36 13.83 -9.86
C LYS A 212 28.51 12.96 -10.34
N GLU A 213 29.35 12.45 -9.44
CA GLU A 213 30.39 11.48 -9.81
C GLU A 213 29.84 10.05 -9.85
N SER A 214 28.62 9.82 -9.35
CA SER A 214 27.99 8.50 -9.38
C SER A 214 27.50 8.15 -10.78
N ALA A 215 28.13 7.14 -11.39
CA ALA A 215 27.70 6.61 -12.68
C ALA A 215 26.30 5.99 -12.60
N GLY A 216 26.00 5.28 -11.50
CA GLY A 216 24.68 4.68 -11.26
C GLY A 216 23.56 5.73 -11.21
N LEU A 217 23.74 6.79 -10.41
CA LEU A 217 22.73 7.85 -10.29
C LEU A 217 22.59 8.68 -11.56
N ARG A 218 23.69 8.99 -12.24
CA ARG A 218 23.65 9.70 -13.53
C ARG A 218 22.90 8.90 -14.58
N ALA A 219 23.12 7.59 -14.64
CA ALA A 219 22.38 6.73 -15.57
C ALA A 219 20.86 6.81 -15.36
N LEU A 220 20.39 6.96 -14.11
CA LEU A 220 18.96 7.10 -13.83
C LEU A 220 18.45 8.53 -14.10
N ILE A 221 19.15 9.55 -13.60
CA ILE A 221 18.70 10.95 -13.55
C ILE A 221 18.88 11.68 -14.87
N GLU A 222 19.98 11.40 -15.58
CA GLU A 222 20.38 12.09 -16.82
C GLU A 222 19.96 11.28 -18.07
N ALA A 223 19.17 10.21 -17.90
CA ALA A 223 18.67 9.42 -19.02
C ALA A 223 17.84 10.30 -19.98
N PRO A 224 17.92 10.08 -21.31
CA PRO A 224 17.08 10.80 -22.26
C PRO A 224 15.59 10.66 -21.93
N ASN A 225 14.86 11.78 -21.90
CA ASN A 225 13.44 11.86 -21.56
C ASN A 225 13.07 11.44 -20.13
N ALA A 226 14.05 11.41 -19.20
CA ALA A 226 13.75 11.22 -17.79
C ALA A 226 12.83 12.35 -17.27
N THR A 227 11.75 11.96 -16.60
CA THR A 227 10.82 12.87 -15.91
C THR A 227 10.96 12.77 -14.39
N GLY A 228 11.57 11.69 -13.89
CA GLY A 228 11.74 11.45 -12.47
C GLY A 228 12.50 10.17 -12.14
N ILE A 229 12.35 9.73 -10.90
CA ILE A 229 12.81 8.43 -10.40
C ILE A 229 11.58 7.67 -9.93
N VAL A 230 11.36 6.47 -10.47
CA VAL A 230 10.37 5.52 -9.97
C VAL A 230 11.01 4.61 -8.95
N LEU A 231 10.31 4.36 -7.85
CA LEU A 231 10.64 3.35 -6.86
C LEU A 231 9.50 2.34 -6.81
N ARG A 232 9.81 1.06 -7.02
CA ARG A 232 8.91 -0.06 -6.72
C ARG A 232 9.54 -0.93 -5.65
N PHE A 233 8.72 -1.42 -4.73
CA PHE A 233 9.16 -2.42 -3.76
C PHE A 233 8.03 -3.38 -3.40
N VAL A 234 8.43 -4.57 -3.00
CA VAL A 234 7.57 -5.62 -2.45
C VAL A 234 7.98 -5.84 -1.01
N MET A 235 7.02 -5.76 -0.11
CA MET A 235 7.17 -6.19 1.28
C MET A 235 6.47 -7.54 1.50
N PHE A 236 7.10 -8.44 2.25
CA PHE A 236 6.60 -9.80 2.43
C PHE A 236 7.18 -10.47 3.68
N GLU A 237 6.66 -11.65 4.02
CA GLU A 237 6.95 -12.34 5.28
C GLU A 237 6.66 -11.46 6.51
N MET A 238 5.59 -10.65 6.45
CA MET A 238 5.28 -9.70 7.51
C MET A 238 4.65 -10.41 8.72
N CYS A 239 5.28 -10.32 9.88
CA CYS A 239 4.73 -10.82 11.14
C CYS A 239 5.05 -9.88 12.32
N PRO A 240 4.21 -9.82 13.36
CA PRO A 240 4.53 -9.07 14.58
C PRO A 240 5.82 -9.57 15.26
N THR A 241 6.49 -8.66 15.99
CA THR A 241 7.71 -8.97 16.75
C THR A 241 7.47 -9.87 17.96
N LEU A 242 6.30 -9.75 18.60
CA LEU A 242 5.90 -10.56 19.75
C LEU A 242 5.07 -11.75 19.29
N THR A 243 5.18 -12.89 20.00
CA THR A 243 4.19 -13.97 19.85
C THR A 243 2.84 -13.51 20.39
N THR A 244 1.77 -14.20 19.99
CA THR A 244 0.43 -13.97 20.56
C THR A 244 0.47 -14.12 22.08
N GLU A 245 1.13 -15.16 22.60
CA GLU A 245 1.26 -15.38 24.05
C GLU A 245 1.98 -14.23 24.77
N GLN A 246 3.08 -13.72 24.19
CA GLN A 246 3.82 -12.58 24.75
C GLN A 246 2.97 -11.31 24.78
N LEU A 247 2.30 -10.98 23.67
CA LEU A 247 1.41 -9.82 23.60
C LEU A 247 0.26 -9.93 24.62
N ASN A 248 -0.29 -11.13 24.79
CA ASN A 248 -1.35 -11.41 25.75
C ASN A 248 -0.86 -11.18 27.19
N ALA A 249 0.35 -11.64 27.51
CA ALA A 249 0.96 -11.45 28.82
C ALA A 249 1.24 -9.97 29.11
N ASP A 250 1.74 -9.24 28.12
CA ASP A 250 2.01 -7.80 28.22
C ASP A 250 0.72 -7.03 28.55
N TYR A 251 -0.36 -7.23 27.77
CA TYR A 251 -1.62 -6.54 28.02
C TYR A 251 -2.26 -6.91 29.37
N ALA A 252 -2.20 -8.19 29.77
CA ALA A 252 -2.67 -8.61 31.10
C ALA A 252 -1.89 -7.95 32.25
N ALA A 253 -0.63 -7.57 32.01
CA ALA A 253 0.21 -6.84 32.95
C ALA A 253 0.11 -5.31 32.81
N ASN A 254 -0.81 -4.79 31.98
CA ASN A 254 -0.89 -3.37 31.58
C ASN A 254 0.42 -2.82 30.98
N GLN A 255 1.16 -3.68 30.28
CA GLN A 255 2.34 -3.33 29.51
C GLN A 255 1.95 -3.20 28.03
N PHE A 256 2.16 -2.02 27.46
CA PHE A 256 1.75 -1.70 26.08
C PHE A 256 2.98 -1.64 25.16
N SER A 257 3.69 -2.76 25.10
CA SER A 257 4.92 -2.92 24.33
C SER A 257 4.70 -2.63 22.84
N PRO A 258 5.63 -1.92 22.16
CA PRO A 258 5.61 -1.82 20.71
C PRO A 258 5.63 -3.22 20.08
N ASN A 259 4.73 -3.47 19.13
CA ASN A 259 4.65 -4.75 18.43
C ASN A 259 4.57 -4.56 16.91
N PRO A 260 5.54 -3.87 16.29
CA PRO A 260 5.51 -3.61 14.86
C PRO A 260 5.52 -4.92 14.07
N SER A 261 4.88 -4.91 12.91
CA SER A 261 5.00 -6.00 11.96
C SER A 261 6.29 -5.84 11.18
N ILE A 262 7.10 -6.89 11.13
CA ILE A 262 8.43 -6.93 10.55
C ILE A 262 8.50 -7.97 9.43
N GLY A 263 9.23 -7.67 8.37
CA GLY A 263 9.40 -8.58 7.24
C GLY A 263 10.53 -8.16 6.31
N ARG A 264 10.53 -8.74 5.11
CA ARG A 264 11.54 -8.54 4.08
C ARG A 264 11.06 -7.52 3.06
N VAL A 265 12.00 -6.80 2.46
CA VAL A 265 11.75 -5.91 1.31
C VAL A 265 12.71 -6.21 0.19
N ILE A 266 12.19 -6.22 -1.05
CA ILE A 266 12.98 -6.20 -2.28
C ILE A 266 12.42 -5.05 -3.12
N GLY A 267 13.29 -4.22 -3.67
CA GLY A 267 12.85 -3.13 -4.53
C GLY A 267 13.88 -2.72 -5.57
N THR A 268 13.44 -1.82 -6.43
CA THR A 268 14.22 -1.29 -7.52
C THR A 268 13.88 0.19 -7.72
N LEU A 269 14.93 0.99 -7.88
CA LEU A 269 14.83 2.35 -8.40
C LEU A 269 15.18 2.34 -9.88
N ALA A 270 14.45 3.11 -10.68
CA ALA A 270 14.72 3.31 -12.10
C ALA A 270 14.35 4.72 -12.55
N THR A 271 14.76 5.09 -13.76
CA THR A 271 14.31 6.33 -14.41
C THR A 271 12.80 6.30 -14.64
N ALA A 272 12.03 7.28 -14.20
CA ALA A 272 10.65 7.44 -14.66
C ALA A 272 10.64 8.17 -16.02
N PHE A 273 9.83 7.70 -16.97
CA PHE A 273 9.67 8.32 -18.29
C PHE A 273 8.31 9.01 -18.45
N THR A 274 8.18 9.81 -19.50
CA THR A 274 6.88 10.36 -19.91
C THR A 274 5.87 9.25 -20.20
N ASP A 275 4.59 9.52 -19.94
CA ASP A 275 3.46 8.61 -20.17
C ASP A 275 3.47 7.31 -19.34
N GLU A 276 4.31 7.22 -18.32
CA GLU A 276 4.29 6.12 -17.35
C GLU A 276 3.38 6.44 -16.15
N PRO A 277 2.61 5.46 -15.66
CA PRO A 277 1.85 5.59 -14.42
C PRO A 277 2.77 5.87 -13.23
N GLN A 278 2.27 6.67 -12.31
CA GLN A 278 3.02 7.10 -11.15
C GLN A 278 3.09 6.03 -10.06
N ILE A 279 2.03 5.24 -9.89
CA ILE A 279 1.86 4.32 -8.74
C ILE A 279 1.66 2.86 -9.11
N CYS A 280 1.80 2.50 -10.38
CA CYS A 280 1.76 1.09 -10.81
C CYS A 280 2.64 0.84 -12.05
N PRO A 281 3.16 -0.38 -12.24
CA PRO A 281 3.97 -0.68 -13.40
C PRO A 281 3.08 -0.70 -14.65
N PRO A 282 3.44 -0.10 -15.81
CA PRO A 282 2.74 -0.32 -17.08
C PRO A 282 3.09 -1.70 -17.68
N GLY A 283 2.76 -2.01 -18.94
CA GLY A 283 3.24 -3.24 -19.61
C GLY A 283 2.39 -4.51 -19.38
N ARG A 284 3.00 -5.68 -19.56
CA ARG A 284 2.35 -7.01 -19.55
C ARG A 284 2.16 -7.55 -18.13
N GLN A 285 1.17 -8.41 -17.94
CA GLN A 285 0.92 -9.11 -16.67
C GLN A 285 0.82 -10.62 -16.87
N ILE A 286 1.60 -11.35 -16.10
CA ILE A 286 1.63 -12.82 -16.07
C ILE A 286 1.05 -13.26 -14.74
N ILE A 287 0.09 -14.18 -14.76
CA ILE A 287 -0.69 -14.55 -13.57
C ILE A 287 -0.43 -16.01 -13.22
N ASN A 288 0.07 -16.24 -12.01
CA ASN A 288 0.13 -17.54 -11.37
C ASN A 288 -1.08 -17.67 -10.41
N ALA A 289 -2.05 -18.47 -10.81
CA ALA A 289 -3.30 -18.67 -10.07
C ALA A 289 -3.52 -20.16 -9.81
N ASP A 290 -2.90 -20.69 -8.76
CA ASP A 290 -3.08 -22.08 -8.32
C ASP A 290 -4.07 -22.12 -7.15
N LYS A 291 -5.22 -22.78 -7.35
CA LYS A 291 -6.28 -22.85 -6.33
C LYS A 291 -5.94 -23.80 -5.18
N ASP A 292 -5.22 -24.88 -5.47
CA ASP A 292 -4.92 -25.92 -4.49
C ASP A 292 -3.86 -25.45 -3.49
N LEU A 293 -2.91 -24.64 -3.97
CA LEU A 293 -1.90 -23.98 -3.15
C LEU A 293 -2.31 -22.58 -2.66
N ASN A 294 -3.53 -22.13 -2.98
CA ASN A 294 -4.01 -20.77 -2.68
C ASN A 294 -3.02 -19.67 -3.15
N ILE A 295 -2.45 -19.85 -4.34
CA ILE A 295 -1.57 -18.88 -4.98
C ILE A 295 -2.43 -17.95 -5.82
N ASN A 296 -2.31 -16.66 -5.53
CA ASN A 296 -2.71 -15.59 -6.43
C ASN A 296 -1.51 -14.65 -6.53
N SER A 297 -0.77 -14.73 -7.63
CA SER A 297 0.56 -14.13 -7.77
C SER A 297 0.75 -13.59 -9.17
N VAL A 298 1.47 -12.48 -9.29
CA VAL A 298 1.65 -11.81 -10.58
C VAL A 298 3.11 -11.46 -10.85
N ALA A 299 3.48 -11.52 -12.12
CA ALA A 299 4.69 -10.92 -12.67
C ALA A 299 4.33 -9.83 -13.67
N TYR A 300 5.29 -8.94 -13.89
CA TYR A 300 5.20 -7.90 -14.89
C TYR A 300 6.32 -8.06 -15.90
N ALA A 301 6.01 -7.86 -17.18
CA ALA A 301 7.00 -8.06 -18.23
C ALA A 301 6.99 -6.91 -19.24
N GLU A 302 8.16 -6.64 -19.81
CA GLU A 302 8.27 -5.79 -20.98
C GLU A 302 9.39 -6.22 -21.93
N VAL A 303 9.16 -5.95 -23.21
CA VAL A 303 10.16 -6.11 -24.28
C VAL A 303 10.66 -4.74 -24.71
N ALA A 304 11.96 -4.52 -24.59
CA ALA A 304 12.63 -3.34 -25.12
C ALA A 304 14.08 -3.66 -25.48
N ASN A 305 14.62 -2.99 -26.50
CA ASN A 305 16.05 -3.06 -26.86
C ASN A 305 16.58 -4.51 -27.06
N GLY A 306 15.75 -5.41 -27.61
CA GLY A 306 16.12 -6.81 -27.82
C GLY A 306 16.17 -7.66 -26.54
N GLN A 307 15.60 -7.17 -25.45
CA GLN A 307 15.50 -7.87 -24.16
C GLN A 307 14.03 -8.06 -23.78
N LEU A 308 13.71 -9.20 -23.17
CA LEU A 308 12.51 -9.42 -22.39
C LEU A 308 12.89 -9.36 -20.91
N SER A 309 12.43 -8.35 -20.21
CA SER A 309 12.64 -8.19 -18.78
C SER A 309 11.37 -8.56 -18.03
N ILE A 310 11.49 -9.31 -16.95
CA ILE A 310 10.35 -9.83 -16.17
C ILE A 310 10.61 -9.64 -14.68
N ASP A 311 9.73 -8.87 -14.03
CA ASP A 311 9.65 -8.74 -12.58
C ASP A 311 8.95 -9.97 -12.00
N MET A 312 9.72 -10.88 -11.41
CA MET A 312 9.24 -12.16 -10.90
C MET A 312 9.16 -12.22 -9.37
N VAL A 313 9.36 -11.08 -8.67
CA VAL A 313 9.43 -11.05 -7.20
C VAL A 313 8.23 -11.74 -6.55
N ASN A 314 7.03 -11.54 -7.09
CA ASN A 314 5.81 -12.14 -6.57
C ASN A 314 5.33 -13.38 -7.33
N LEU A 315 5.90 -13.72 -8.47
CA LEU A 315 5.33 -14.76 -9.32
C LEU A 315 5.47 -16.16 -8.73
N ILE A 316 6.67 -16.47 -8.23
CA ILE A 316 6.97 -17.77 -7.64
C ILE A 316 7.10 -17.58 -6.12
N PRO A 317 6.19 -18.12 -5.30
CA PRO A 317 6.25 -17.97 -3.85
C PRO A 317 7.48 -18.68 -3.27
N LYS A 318 7.84 -18.35 -2.03
CA LYS A 318 8.78 -19.12 -1.23
C LYS A 318 8.08 -20.35 -0.68
N GLN A 319 8.83 -21.42 -0.51
CA GLN A 319 8.29 -22.62 0.10
C GLN A 319 7.96 -22.38 1.57
N THR A 320 8.93 -21.87 2.33
CA THR A 320 8.81 -21.72 3.77
C THR A 320 9.12 -20.28 4.18
N PHE A 321 8.48 -19.86 5.26
CA PHE A 321 8.85 -18.68 6.03
C PHE A 321 10.31 -18.77 6.51
N ARG A 322 10.91 -17.62 6.83
CA ARG A 322 12.26 -17.56 7.42
C ARG A 322 12.37 -18.36 8.72
N ALA A 323 13.53 -18.98 8.94
CA ALA A 323 13.73 -19.87 10.10
C ALA A 323 13.79 -19.11 11.44
N VAL A 324 14.36 -17.91 11.44
CA VAL A 324 14.42 -17.02 12.61
C VAL A 324 13.44 -15.88 12.36
N ARG A 325 12.39 -15.79 13.18
CA ARG A 325 11.23 -14.90 12.94
C ARG A 325 11.61 -13.42 12.92
N ASP A 326 12.53 -12.97 13.74
CA ASP A 326 12.93 -11.57 13.85
C ASP A 326 14.14 -11.21 12.96
N ASP A 327 14.74 -12.18 12.28
CA ASP A 327 15.80 -11.94 11.32
C ASP A 327 15.23 -11.45 9.98
N ILE A 328 15.16 -10.12 9.85
CA ILE A 328 14.66 -9.45 8.64
C ILE A 328 15.76 -8.92 7.72
N THR A 329 17.04 -9.06 8.08
CA THR A 329 18.16 -8.47 7.33
C THR A 329 19.16 -9.46 6.75
N SER A 330 19.10 -10.75 7.11
CA SER A 330 19.98 -11.78 6.51
C SER A 330 19.61 -12.14 5.05
N PRO A 331 20.45 -12.84 4.28
CA PRO A 331 20.09 -13.29 2.94
C PRO A 331 18.71 -13.97 2.86
N ILE A 332 17.93 -13.62 1.84
CA ILE A 332 16.57 -14.17 1.65
C ILE A 332 16.68 -15.55 0.99
N GLY A 333 16.05 -16.55 1.60
CA GLY A 333 15.99 -17.91 1.01
C GLY A 333 15.31 -17.96 -0.36
N PRO A 334 15.54 -19.05 -1.12
CA PRO A 334 15.10 -19.16 -2.52
C PRO A 334 13.58 -19.23 -2.65
N ASN A 335 13.10 -19.03 -3.88
CA ASN A 335 11.73 -19.37 -4.25
C ASN A 335 11.48 -20.88 -4.14
N ALA A 336 10.21 -21.28 -4.04
CA ALA A 336 9.81 -22.68 -4.05
C ALA A 336 10.24 -23.37 -5.36
N ASP A 337 10.62 -24.64 -5.23
CA ASP A 337 11.09 -25.44 -6.36
C ASP A 337 9.92 -26.13 -7.06
N PHE A 338 9.67 -25.68 -8.29
CA PHE A 338 8.69 -26.26 -9.22
C PHE A 338 9.37 -27.02 -10.38
N GLY A 339 10.68 -27.29 -10.31
CA GLY A 339 11.50 -27.83 -11.39
C GLY A 339 12.01 -26.73 -12.34
N THR A 340 12.55 -27.14 -13.51
CA THR A 340 13.08 -26.22 -14.52
C THR A 340 12.02 -25.21 -14.97
N VAL A 341 12.25 -23.94 -14.66
CA VAL A 341 11.35 -22.84 -15.04
C VAL A 341 11.62 -22.47 -16.50
N THR A 342 10.60 -22.53 -17.34
CA THR A 342 10.67 -22.15 -18.76
C THR A 342 9.83 -20.90 -19.00
N ILE A 343 10.43 -19.91 -19.67
CA ILE A 343 9.76 -18.72 -20.18
C ILE A 343 9.52 -18.94 -21.67
N ALA A 344 8.28 -18.81 -22.12
CA ALA A 344 7.88 -19.03 -23.50
C ALA A 344 6.99 -17.90 -24.04
N ALA A 345 6.99 -17.74 -25.36
CA ALA A 345 5.95 -17.02 -26.10
C ALA A 345 5.08 -18.04 -26.82
N GLY A 346 3.82 -18.18 -26.39
CA GLY A 346 2.97 -19.30 -26.78
C GLY A 346 3.63 -20.62 -26.40
N THR A 347 3.93 -21.46 -27.39
CA THR A 347 4.62 -22.75 -27.20
C THR A 347 6.12 -22.69 -27.47
N THR A 348 6.66 -21.55 -27.89
CA THR A 348 8.09 -21.42 -28.25
C THR A 348 8.90 -21.01 -27.02
N PRO A 349 9.84 -21.85 -26.54
CA PRO A 349 10.71 -21.49 -25.43
C PRO A 349 11.63 -20.32 -25.78
N LEU A 350 11.78 -19.38 -24.85
CA LEU A 350 12.68 -18.23 -24.93
C LEU A 350 13.91 -18.43 -24.04
N ALA A 351 13.69 -18.93 -22.82
CA ALA A 351 14.74 -19.27 -21.87
C ALA A 351 14.26 -20.34 -20.88
N SER A 352 15.21 -21.08 -20.30
CA SER A 352 14.95 -22.05 -19.23
C SER A 352 15.99 -21.90 -18.12
N PHE A 353 15.55 -22.05 -16.87
CA PHE A 353 16.35 -21.88 -15.67
C PHE A 353 16.14 -23.09 -14.76
N GLU A 354 17.21 -23.84 -14.53
CA GLU A 354 17.22 -24.91 -13.53
C GLU A 354 16.97 -24.32 -12.12
N PRO A 355 16.38 -25.08 -11.18
CA PRO A 355 16.13 -24.60 -9.83
C PRO A 355 17.38 -24.04 -9.14
N SER A 356 18.56 -24.59 -9.42
CA SER A 356 19.85 -24.14 -8.88
C SER A 356 20.38 -22.85 -9.49
N ASN A 357 19.70 -22.26 -10.50
CA ASN A 357 20.16 -21.05 -11.15
C ASN A 357 20.20 -19.87 -10.16
N PRO A 358 21.28 -19.07 -10.12
CA PRO A 358 21.39 -17.92 -9.23
C PRO A 358 20.26 -16.89 -9.36
N LEU A 359 19.65 -16.74 -10.55
CA LEU A 359 18.51 -15.83 -10.75
C LEU A 359 17.22 -16.31 -10.06
N LEU A 360 17.13 -17.59 -9.69
CA LEU A 360 16.03 -18.15 -8.90
C LEU A 360 16.40 -18.31 -7.42
N GLN A 361 17.66 -18.60 -7.13
CA GLN A 361 18.17 -18.78 -5.76
C GLN A 361 18.43 -17.45 -5.05
N ASP A 362 19.15 -16.54 -5.72
CA ASP A 362 19.56 -15.23 -5.22
C ASP A 362 18.79 -14.09 -5.90
N TYR A 363 17.55 -14.35 -6.31
CA TYR A 363 16.70 -13.42 -7.08
C TYR A 363 16.65 -12.01 -6.45
N TYR A 364 16.64 -11.92 -5.11
CA TYR A 364 16.62 -10.68 -4.34
C TYR A 364 17.84 -9.76 -4.61
N ARG A 365 18.99 -10.32 -5.02
CA ARG A 365 20.18 -9.54 -5.39
C ARG A 365 20.00 -8.79 -6.71
N TYR A 366 19.07 -9.23 -7.55
CA TYR A 366 18.75 -8.65 -8.86
C TYR A 366 17.40 -7.94 -8.88
N GLY A 367 16.86 -7.59 -7.70
CA GLY A 367 15.52 -6.99 -7.58
C GLY A 367 14.38 -7.96 -7.90
N GLY A 368 14.68 -9.26 -8.02
CA GLY A 368 13.78 -10.29 -8.52
C GLY A 368 13.40 -10.14 -10.00
N ILE A 369 14.22 -9.42 -10.77
CA ILE A 369 14.02 -9.21 -12.20
C ILE A 369 14.94 -10.13 -12.99
N ILE A 370 14.40 -10.80 -14.01
CA ILE A 370 15.15 -11.59 -14.98
C ILE A 370 15.13 -10.88 -16.33
N ASP A 371 16.30 -10.78 -16.97
CA ASP A 371 16.45 -10.24 -18.32
C ASP A 371 16.82 -11.38 -19.28
N VAL A 372 16.01 -11.58 -20.32
CA VAL A 372 16.17 -12.62 -21.34
C VAL A 372 16.53 -11.98 -22.68
N PRO A 373 17.73 -12.24 -23.23
CA PRO A 373 18.09 -11.74 -24.56
C PRO A 373 17.24 -12.40 -25.63
N LEU A 374 16.70 -11.57 -26.53
CA LEU A 374 15.89 -12.01 -27.65
C LEU A 374 16.63 -11.76 -28.96
N ASN A 375 16.59 -12.73 -29.87
CA ASN A 375 16.88 -12.47 -31.28
C ASN A 375 15.69 -11.77 -31.96
N SER A 376 15.88 -11.32 -33.21
CA SER A 376 14.84 -10.59 -33.96
C SER A 376 13.55 -11.38 -34.13
N THR A 377 13.63 -12.68 -34.38
CA THR A 377 12.46 -13.57 -34.53
C THR A 377 11.70 -13.71 -33.21
N GLN A 378 12.41 -13.92 -32.10
CA GLN A 378 11.82 -13.98 -30.77
C GLN A 378 11.18 -12.64 -30.37
N THR A 379 11.80 -11.52 -30.70
CA THR A 379 11.26 -10.18 -30.44
C THR A 379 9.91 -9.99 -31.13
N GLN A 380 9.81 -10.34 -32.42
CA GLN A 380 8.55 -10.29 -33.17
C GLN A 380 7.50 -11.25 -32.61
N LEU A 381 7.93 -12.44 -32.18
CA LEU A 381 7.03 -13.44 -31.60
C LEU A 381 6.41 -12.94 -30.29
N VAL A 382 7.22 -12.44 -29.36
CA VAL A 382 6.71 -11.93 -28.07
C VAL A 382 5.74 -10.78 -28.30
N GLN A 383 5.99 -9.88 -29.25
CA GLN A 383 5.10 -8.76 -29.56
C GLN A 383 3.69 -9.17 -30.01
N SER A 384 3.53 -10.38 -30.56
CA SER A 384 2.28 -10.86 -31.16
C SER A 384 1.63 -12.02 -30.38
N THR A 385 2.32 -12.57 -29.39
CA THR A 385 1.93 -13.80 -28.69
C THR A 385 1.99 -13.60 -27.18
N PRO A 386 0.99 -14.10 -26.41
CA PRO A 386 1.06 -14.12 -24.95
C PRO A 386 2.29 -14.89 -24.43
N LEU A 387 2.90 -14.38 -23.36
CA LEU A 387 3.93 -15.06 -22.60
C LEU A 387 3.33 -16.17 -21.73
N CYS A 388 4.16 -17.14 -21.37
CA CYS A 388 3.86 -18.13 -20.35
C CYS A 388 5.13 -18.48 -19.57
N ILE A 389 4.99 -18.63 -18.25
CA ILE A 389 6.05 -19.14 -17.38
C ILE A 389 5.55 -20.45 -16.79
N SER A 390 6.27 -21.53 -17.02
CA SER A 390 5.85 -22.87 -16.59
C SER A 390 7.01 -23.69 -16.02
N ALA A 391 6.68 -24.70 -15.25
CA ALA A 391 7.64 -25.67 -14.74
C ALA A 391 6.94 -27.04 -14.54
N PRO A 392 7.66 -28.16 -14.67
CA PRO A 392 7.06 -29.50 -14.68
C PRO A 392 6.47 -29.94 -13.32
N GLY A 393 6.82 -29.25 -12.24
CA GLY A 393 6.51 -29.66 -10.87
C GLY A 393 7.58 -30.55 -10.28
N THR A 394 7.43 -30.85 -9.00
CA THR A 394 8.28 -31.74 -8.20
C THR A 394 7.41 -32.74 -7.43
N THR A 395 8.02 -33.58 -6.60
CA THR A 395 7.24 -34.42 -5.67
C THR A 395 6.55 -33.60 -4.58
N ARG A 396 7.03 -32.37 -4.31
CA ARG A 396 6.48 -31.48 -3.29
C ARG A 396 5.46 -30.49 -3.85
N ASN A 397 5.75 -29.92 -5.03
CA ASN A 397 4.95 -28.87 -5.65
C ASN A 397 4.37 -29.36 -6.98
N PRO A 398 3.11 -29.01 -7.32
CA PRO A 398 2.50 -29.35 -8.60
C PRO A 398 3.22 -28.64 -9.76
N ALA A 399 2.80 -28.91 -11.01
CA ALA A 399 3.30 -28.15 -12.15
C ALA A 399 2.95 -26.66 -12.02
N LEU A 400 3.91 -25.78 -12.33
CA LEU A 400 3.65 -24.34 -12.42
C LEU A 400 3.10 -24.01 -13.81
N SER A 401 2.03 -23.23 -13.87
CA SER A 401 1.48 -22.67 -15.10
C SER A 401 1.03 -21.24 -14.88
N ALA A 402 1.79 -20.28 -15.39
CA ALA A 402 1.51 -18.86 -15.27
C ALA A 402 1.40 -18.21 -16.67
N PRO A 403 0.21 -18.16 -17.27
CA PRO A 403 -0.01 -17.50 -18.55
C PRO A 403 -0.09 -15.98 -18.40
N GLU A 404 0.30 -15.25 -19.45
CA GLU A 404 0.01 -13.83 -19.62
C GLU A 404 -1.50 -13.62 -19.81
N CYS A 405 -2.06 -12.64 -19.10
CA CYS A 405 -3.38 -12.11 -19.44
C CYS A 405 -3.20 -11.11 -20.60
N PRO A 406 -3.75 -11.36 -21.80
CA PRO A 406 -3.42 -10.55 -22.98
C PRO A 406 -3.80 -9.08 -22.83
N TYR A 407 -4.87 -8.79 -22.10
CA TYR A 407 -5.28 -7.44 -21.76
C TYR A 407 -4.92 -7.12 -20.32
N ARG A 408 -4.58 -5.86 -20.09
CA ARG A 408 -4.39 -5.31 -18.76
C ARG A 408 -4.99 -3.93 -18.67
N VAL A 409 -5.76 -3.66 -17.61
CA VAL A 409 -6.25 -2.33 -17.25
C VAL A 409 -5.69 -1.91 -15.90
N TYR A 410 -5.35 -0.64 -15.73
CA TYR A 410 -4.79 -0.07 -14.50
C TYR A 410 -5.01 1.44 -14.43
N SER A 411 -4.86 2.02 -13.23
CA SER A 411 -5.04 3.45 -12.98
C SER A 411 -4.17 3.95 -11.84
N ASP A 412 -3.78 5.23 -11.89
CA ASP A 412 -3.15 5.93 -10.78
C ASP A 412 -4.17 6.39 -9.71
N GLN A 413 -5.46 6.45 -10.04
CA GLN A 413 -6.52 6.83 -9.09
C GLN A 413 -6.98 5.61 -8.27
N ARG A 414 -6.08 5.02 -7.45
CA ARG A 414 -6.38 3.79 -6.70
C ARG A 414 -7.17 4.00 -5.42
N ASN A 415 -6.76 4.94 -4.57
CA ASN A 415 -7.40 5.19 -3.28
C ASN A 415 -7.68 6.69 -3.17
N THR A 416 -8.95 7.06 -3.27
CA THR A 416 -9.38 8.45 -3.41
C THR A 416 -10.27 8.87 -2.24
N TYR A 417 -9.99 10.04 -1.69
CA TYR A 417 -10.82 10.69 -0.67
C TYR A 417 -11.73 11.73 -1.36
N LEU A 418 -13.01 11.74 -1.02
CA LEU A 418 -14.01 12.69 -1.51
C LEU A 418 -14.58 13.49 -0.33
N ASP A 419 -14.28 14.78 -0.32
CA ASP A 419 -14.91 15.73 0.60
C ASP A 419 -16.39 15.96 0.22
N PRO A 420 -17.23 16.43 1.17
CA PRO A 420 -18.67 16.58 0.94
C PRO A 420 -19.04 17.55 -0.20
N ASP A 421 -18.16 18.51 -0.48
CA ASP A 421 -18.26 19.52 -1.54
C ASP A 421 -17.45 19.17 -2.80
N SER A 422 -16.90 17.95 -2.86
CA SER A 422 -16.13 17.48 -4.02
C SER A 422 -16.95 17.55 -5.31
N THR A 423 -16.37 18.14 -6.35
CA THR A 423 -16.91 18.13 -7.72
C THR A 423 -16.63 16.82 -8.45
N GLY A 424 -16.08 15.82 -7.76
CA GLY A 424 -15.64 14.54 -8.32
C GLY A 424 -14.17 14.49 -8.72
N VAL A 425 -13.78 13.35 -9.26
CA VAL A 425 -12.43 13.07 -9.77
C VAL A 425 -12.52 12.52 -11.18
N GLN A 426 -11.53 12.84 -12.01
CA GLN A 426 -11.35 12.16 -13.29
C GLN A 426 -10.50 10.91 -13.09
N ILE A 427 -11.01 9.75 -13.48
CA ILE A 427 -10.26 8.51 -13.53
C ILE A 427 -9.73 8.33 -14.94
N THR A 428 -8.42 8.11 -15.06
CA THR A 428 -7.79 7.65 -16.30
C THR A 428 -7.51 6.17 -16.19
N LEU A 429 -8.14 5.36 -17.04
CA LEU A 429 -7.83 3.95 -17.21
C LEU A 429 -6.81 3.81 -18.33
N GLN A 430 -5.66 3.24 -18.01
CA GLN A 430 -4.68 2.82 -18.99
C GLN A 430 -4.96 1.37 -19.37
N VAL A 431 -4.92 1.07 -20.67
CA VAL A 431 -5.13 -0.28 -21.19
C VAL A 431 -4.01 -0.67 -22.13
N ARG A 432 -3.55 -1.91 -22.00
CA ARG A 432 -2.58 -2.51 -22.92
C ARG A 432 -3.08 -3.86 -23.41
N TYR A 433 -2.75 -4.17 -24.66
CA TYR A 433 -2.85 -5.51 -25.23
C TYR A 433 -1.44 -6.00 -25.52
N LEU A 434 -0.99 -7.06 -24.84
CA LEU A 434 0.37 -7.60 -24.95
C LEU A 434 1.45 -6.51 -24.76
N GLY A 435 1.23 -5.60 -23.81
CA GLY A 435 2.11 -4.47 -23.51
C GLY A 435 2.05 -3.29 -24.48
N ALA A 436 1.33 -3.39 -25.60
CA ALA A 436 1.16 -2.34 -26.60
C ALA A 436 -0.23 -1.66 -26.50
N PRO A 437 -0.47 -0.53 -27.21
CA PRO A 437 -1.82 0.02 -27.36
C PRO A 437 -2.82 -1.00 -27.90
N VAL A 438 -4.10 -0.86 -27.55
CA VAL A 438 -5.14 -1.79 -28.01
C VAL A 438 -5.33 -1.71 -29.52
N GLN A 439 -5.54 -2.85 -30.19
CA GLN A 439 -5.65 -2.91 -31.66
C GLN A 439 -7.06 -2.69 -32.18
N LYS A 440 -8.07 -2.85 -31.33
CA LYS A 440 -9.49 -2.63 -31.63
C LYS A 440 -10.11 -1.76 -30.55
N ALA A 441 -11.31 -1.23 -30.81
CA ALA A 441 -12.09 -0.61 -29.74
C ALA A 441 -12.35 -1.64 -28.64
N THR A 442 -11.94 -1.33 -27.41
CA THR A 442 -12.00 -2.25 -26.28
C THR A 442 -12.93 -1.67 -25.21
N PRO A 443 -14.13 -2.26 -25.01
CA PRO A 443 -15.01 -1.87 -23.91
C PRO A 443 -14.44 -2.35 -22.57
N ILE A 444 -14.61 -1.53 -21.55
CA ILE A 444 -14.28 -1.81 -20.16
C ILE A 444 -15.56 -1.66 -19.36
N SER A 445 -16.01 -2.73 -18.72
CA SER A 445 -17.11 -2.71 -17.76
C SER A 445 -16.63 -2.04 -16.47
N ILE A 446 -17.49 -1.21 -15.87
CA ILE A 446 -17.25 -0.53 -14.60
C ILE A 446 -18.36 -0.94 -13.65
N ASP A 447 -18.00 -1.65 -12.58
CA ASP A 447 -18.93 -2.10 -11.55
C ASP A 447 -18.61 -1.42 -10.21
N ALA A 448 -19.59 -0.76 -9.62
CA ALA A 448 -19.50 -0.22 -8.27
C ALA A 448 -20.04 -1.24 -7.25
N SER A 449 -19.33 -1.45 -6.15
CA SER A 449 -19.74 -2.39 -5.11
C SER A 449 -19.43 -1.89 -3.70
N ALA A 450 -20.17 -2.44 -2.73
CA ALA A 450 -19.93 -2.30 -1.31
C ALA A 450 -18.72 -3.14 -0.85
N THR A 451 -18.04 -2.72 0.20
CA THR A 451 -17.14 -3.60 0.95
C THR A 451 -17.93 -4.48 1.92
N ALA A 452 -17.30 -5.50 2.50
CA ALA A 452 -17.97 -6.47 3.38
C ALA A 452 -18.72 -5.83 4.57
N VAL A 453 -18.27 -4.67 5.05
CA VAL A 453 -18.83 -3.98 6.23
C VAL A 453 -19.96 -3.02 5.85
N TYR A 454 -19.93 -2.39 4.68
CA TYR A 454 -20.85 -1.30 4.30
C TYR A 454 -21.96 -1.75 3.34
N GLN A 455 -22.74 -2.78 3.69
CA GLN A 455 -23.70 -3.40 2.77
C GLN A 455 -24.96 -2.56 2.47
N ALA A 456 -25.35 -1.64 3.37
CA ALA A 456 -26.52 -0.80 3.13
C ALA A 456 -26.24 0.28 2.07
N ASN A 457 -27.14 0.44 1.10
CA ASN A 457 -26.97 1.36 -0.05
C ASN A 457 -26.46 2.76 0.32
N ARG A 458 -26.92 3.34 1.44
CA ARG A 458 -26.51 4.67 1.92
C ARG A 458 -25.00 4.81 2.20
N TYR A 459 -24.27 3.72 2.34
CA TYR A 459 -22.86 3.69 2.71
C TYR A 459 -21.91 3.35 1.55
N TRP A 460 -22.42 3.13 0.34
CA TRP A 460 -21.57 2.79 -0.81
C TRP A 460 -22.14 3.27 -2.15
N ASN A 461 -23.45 3.51 -2.24
CA ASN A 461 -24.08 3.99 -3.46
C ASN A 461 -24.21 5.52 -3.46
N PHE A 462 -23.08 6.20 -3.55
CA PHE A 462 -22.99 7.67 -3.53
C PHE A 462 -22.23 8.27 -4.72
N LEU A 463 -21.96 7.47 -5.76
CA LEU A 463 -21.21 7.89 -6.95
C LEU A 463 -22.06 7.79 -8.22
N GLU A 464 -21.97 8.80 -9.07
CA GLU A 464 -22.43 8.78 -10.45
C GLU A 464 -21.24 8.51 -11.38
N LEU A 465 -21.38 7.49 -12.23
CA LEU A 465 -20.35 7.03 -13.16
C LEU A 465 -21.00 6.26 -14.32
N PRO A 466 -20.34 6.15 -15.49
CA PRO A 466 -20.83 5.29 -16.57
C PRO A 466 -20.62 3.81 -16.22
N ASN A 467 -21.54 2.94 -16.65
CA ASN A 467 -21.40 1.48 -16.49
C ASN A 467 -20.28 0.87 -17.36
N SER A 468 -19.84 1.60 -18.39
CA SER A 468 -18.72 1.18 -19.23
C SER A 468 -18.09 2.37 -19.94
N VAL A 469 -16.82 2.21 -20.32
CA VAL A 469 -16.08 3.12 -21.19
C VAL A 469 -15.40 2.33 -22.29
N THR A 470 -15.07 2.95 -23.42
CA THR A 470 -14.39 2.27 -24.53
C THR A 470 -13.08 2.97 -24.83
N VAL A 471 -11.99 2.21 -24.86
CA VAL A 471 -10.70 2.68 -25.37
C VAL A 471 -10.71 2.54 -26.89
N PRO A 472 -10.54 3.62 -27.67
CA PRO A 472 -10.46 3.53 -29.13
C PRO A 472 -9.23 2.72 -29.58
N ALA A 473 -9.34 2.10 -30.76
CA ALA A 473 -8.20 1.42 -31.38
C ALA A 473 -6.98 2.37 -31.51
N GLY A 474 -5.80 1.87 -31.17
CA GLY A 474 -4.54 2.61 -31.19
C GLY A 474 -4.30 3.52 -29.99
N GLN A 475 -5.27 3.69 -29.08
CA GLN A 475 -5.12 4.55 -27.90
C GLN A 475 -4.66 3.75 -26.66
N PRO A 476 -3.84 4.36 -25.78
CA PRO A 476 -3.35 3.70 -24.57
C PRO A 476 -4.26 3.89 -23.34
N SER A 477 -5.27 4.75 -23.42
CA SER A 477 -6.09 5.11 -22.25
C SER A 477 -7.45 5.67 -22.64
N VAL A 478 -8.34 5.73 -21.64
CA VAL A 478 -9.63 6.43 -21.68
C VAL A 478 -9.87 7.08 -20.31
N SER A 479 -10.54 8.23 -20.30
CA SER A 479 -10.89 8.94 -19.06
C SER A 479 -12.41 9.06 -18.89
N PHE A 480 -12.85 9.04 -17.64
CA PHE A 480 -14.23 9.33 -17.26
C PHE A 480 -14.27 10.03 -15.91
N ASN A 481 -15.37 10.73 -15.64
CA ASN A 481 -15.56 11.42 -14.37
C ASN A 481 -16.35 10.52 -13.42
N VAL A 482 -15.94 10.52 -12.15
CA VAL A 482 -16.68 9.97 -11.02
C VAL A 482 -17.07 11.14 -10.14
N VAL A 483 -18.37 11.40 -10.03
CA VAL A 483 -18.90 12.54 -9.27
C VAL A 483 -19.80 12.03 -8.14
N PRO A 484 -19.84 12.69 -6.98
CA PRO A 484 -20.81 12.35 -5.95
C PRO A 484 -22.25 12.54 -6.46
N VAL A 485 -23.16 11.65 -6.08
CA VAL A 485 -24.60 11.78 -6.37
C VAL A 485 -25.13 13.11 -5.82
N ALA A 486 -25.94 13.82 -6.59
CA ALA A 486 -26.55 15.07 -6.14
C ALA A 486 -27.33 14.89 -4.83
N GLY A 487 -27.07 15.76 -3.84
CA GLY A 487 -27.71 15.69 -2.52
C GLY A 487 -27.14 14.61 -1.58
N SER A 488 -26.07 13.91 -1.97
CA SER A 488 -25.38 12.93 -1.11
C SER A 488 -24.42 13.56 -0.10
N ASN A 489 -24.37 14.89 0.07
CA ASN A 489 -23.38 15.59 0.90
C ASN A 489 -23.33 15.10 2.36
N THR A 490 -24.46 14.65 2.93
CA THR A 490 -24.55 14.07 4.29
C THR A 490 -24.23 12.57 4.36
N GLN A 491 -24.02 11.91 3.23
CA GLN A 491 -23.63 10.49 3.20
C GLN A 491 -22.12 10.35 3.37
N ALA A 492 -21.71 9.40 4.21
CA ALA A 492 -20.34 8.93 4.30
C ALA A 492 -20.29 7.44 3.96
N GLY A 493 -19.16 6.98 3.46
CA GLY A 493 -19.01 5.58 3.14
C GLY A 493 -17.89 5.26 2.19
N PHE A 494 -17.95 4.04 1.64
CA PHE A 494 -16.90 3.46 0.83
C PHE A 494 -17.45 2.73 -0.39
N THR A 495 -16.83 2.95 -1.54
CA THR A 495 -17.18 2.28 -2.80
C THR A 495 -15.92 1.75 -3.45
N THR A 496 -15.96 0.51 -3.91
CA THR A 496 -14.95 -0.04 -4.81
C THR A 496 -15.50 -0.03 -6.23
N LEU A 497 -14.76 0.57 -7.15
CA LEU A 497 -14.98 0.42 -8.58
C LEU A 497 -14.09 -0.71 -9.09
N THR A 498 -14.69 -1.65 -9.81
CA THR A 498 -14.01 -2.74 -10.49
C THR A 498 -14.04 -2.51 -11.99
N TYR A 499 -12.90 -2.67 -12.65
CA TYR A 499 -12.73 -2.54 -14.09
C TYR A 499 -12.43 -3.88 -14.71
N THR A 500 -13.19 -4.28 -15.74
CA THR A 500 -13.02 -5.58 -16.40
C THR A 500 -13.14 -5.45 -17.91
N ILE A 501 -12.25 -6.11 -18.66
CA ILE A 501 -12.32 -6.23 -20.12
C ILE A 501 -12.88 -7.60 -20.48
N ASP A 502 -13.83 -7.64 -21.43
CA ASP A 502 -14.47 -8.87 -21.92
C ASP A 502 -15.08 -9.76 -20.80
N ASN A 503 -15.47 -9.16 -19.66
CA ASN A 503 -15.91 -9.84 -18.44
C ASN A 503 -14.93 -10.91 -17.94
N ASN A 504 -13.63 -10.76 -18.23
CA ASN A 504 -12.59 -11.67 -17.79
C ASN A 504 -12.02 -11.22 -16.43
N PRO A 505 -12.23 -11.96 -15.33
CA PRO A 505 -11.73 -11.60 -14.00
C PRO A 505 -10.20 -11.48 -13.93
N LEU A 506 -9.47 -12.12 -14.84
CA LEU A 506 -8.01 -12.01 -14.93
C LEU A 506 -7.54 -10.64 -15.44
N THR A 507 -8.43 -9.82 -15.97
CA THR A 507 -8.14 -8.44 -16.39
C THR A 507 -8.48 -7.43 -15.31
N GLN A 508 -8.99 -7.88 -14.16
CA GLN A 508 -9.60 -7.01 -13.16
C GLN A 508 -8.60 -6.01 -12.59
N SER A 509 -9.03 -4.76 -12.47
CA SER A 509 -8.36 -3.72 -11.69
C SER A 509 -9.39 -2.95 -10.87
N PHE A 510 -8.94 -2.06 -9.98
CA PHE A 510 -9.85 -1.36 -9.07
C PHE A 510 -9.41 0.06 -8.71
N SER A 511 -10.40 0.85 -8.30
CA SER A 511 -10.25 2.11 -7.58
C SER A 511 -11.19 2.11 -6.38
N ASN A 512 -10.73 2.59 -5.23
CA ASN A 512 -11.50 2.71 -4.01
C ASN A 512 -11.75 4.18 -3.69
N PHE A 513 -12.94 4.45 -3.16
CA PHE A 513 -13.42 5.76 -2.80
C PHE A 513 -13.86 5.77 -1.35
N ARG A 514 -13.32 6.71 -0.56
CA ARG A 514 -13.87 7.10 0.74
C ARG A 514 -14.56 8.43 0.60
N LYS A 515 -15.83 8.50 0.94
CA LYS A 515 -16.58 9.76 0.98
C LYS A 515 -16.80 10.18 2.42
N TYR A 516 -16.48 11.43 2.72
CA TYR A 516 -16.83 12.06 3.99
C TYR A 516 -18.25 12.65 3.93
N ALA A 517 -18.91 12.70 5.09
CA ALA A 517 -20.19 13.39 5.26
C ALA A 517 -19.96 14.81 5.78
N TRP A 518 -20.79 15.73 5.29
CA TRP A 518 -21.07 16.98 5.97
C TRP A 518 -21.98 16.70 7.18
N SER A 519 -21.68 17.34 8.31
CA SER A 519 -22.49 17.26 9.53
C SER A 519 -22.39 18.54 10.34
N ASP A 520 -23.51 18.98 10.91
CA ASP A 520 -23.56 20.05 11.91
C ASP A 520 -23.39 19.54 13.36
N PHE A 521 -23.36 18.22 13.52
CA PHE A 521 -23.29 17.50 14.81
C PHE A 521 -24.42 17.87 15.79
N GLY A 522 -25.53 18.41 15.28
CA GLY A 522 -26.62 18.98 16.10
C GLY A 522 -26.20 20.23 16.89
N VAL A 523 -25.07 20.87 16.55
CA VAL A 523 -24.59 22.10 17.18
C VAL A 523 -25.13 23.30 16.40
N PRO A 524 -25.91 24.21 17.03
CA PRO A 524 -26.49 25.34 16.31
C PRO A 524 -25.41 26.30 15.78
N THR A 525 -25.58 26.78 14.55
CA THR A 525 -24.71 27.80 13.94
C THR A 525 -24.58 29.03 14.84
N GLY A 526 -23.36 29.55 14.97
CA GLY A 526 -23.05 30.68 15.84
C GLY A 526 -22.77 30.32 17.30
N SER A 527 -22.99 29.07 17.72
CA SER A 527 -22.69 28.62 19.08
C SER A 527 -21.19 28.52 19.33
N ILE A 528 -20.77 28.72 20.59
CA ILE A 528 -19.42 28.36 21.01
C ILE A 528 -19.37 26.85 21.23
N VAL A 529 -18.44 26.16 20.56
CA VAL A 529 -18.26 24.71 20.68
C VAL A 529 -17.73 24.36 22.07
N THR A 530 -18.39 23.43 22.74
CA THR A 530 -17.96 22.94 24.06
C THR A 530 -16.92 21.83 23.95
N TRP A 531 -16.18 21.57 25.04
CA TRP A 531 -15.28 20.43 25.12
C TRP A 531 -16.01 19.11 24.82
N GLU A 532 -17.19 18.91 25.41
CA GLU A 532 -17.98 17.69 25.21
C GLU A 532 -18.33 17.48 23.73
N GLN A 533 -18.71 18.54 23.02
CA GLN A 533 -19.02 18.48 21.59
C GLN A 533 -17.78 18.13 20.75
N ALA A 534 -16.62 18.75 21.02
CA ALA A 534 -15.38 18.44 20.32
C ALA A 534 -14.87 17.02 20.65
N PHE A 535 -14.96 16.61 21.90
CA PHE A 535 -14.52 15.30 22.34
C PHE A 535 -15.38 14.18 21.74
N GLN A 536 -16.70 14.20 21.96
CA GLN A 536 -17.59 13.12 21.50
C GLN A 536 -17.63 12.98 19.97
N ASN A 537 -17.65 14.10 19.24
CA ASN A 537 -17.82 14.06 17.78
C ASN A 537 -16.50 13.95 17.00
N VAL A 538 -15.35 14.20 17.63
CA VAL A 538 -14.05 14.24 16.94
C VAL A 538 -12.99 13.40 17.65
N LEU A 539 -12.64 13.74 18.90
CA LEU A 539 -11.43 13.22 19.54
C LEU A 539 -11.61 11.82 20.14
N ARG A 540 -12.81 11.47 20.63
CA ARG A 540 -13.06 10.22 21.37
C ARG A 540 -12.81 8.97 20.52
N PHE A 541 -13.17 8.99 19.23
CA PHE A 541 -12.83 7.91 18.30
C PHE A 541 -11.31 7.71 18.21
N HIS A 542 -10.56 8.80 17.99
CA HIS A 542 -9.11 8.74 17.83
C HIS A 542 -8.40 8.37 19.13
N TYR A 543 -8.94 8.80 20.27
CA TYR A 543 -8.48 8.41 21.60
C TYR A 543 -8.54 6.89 21.78
N LEU A 544 -9.70 6.29 21.49
CA LEU A 544 -9.92 4.85 21.66
C LEU A 544 -9.24 4.02 20.56
N ALA A 545 -9.32 4.44 19.30
CA ALA A 545 -8.79 3.69 18.16
C ALA A 545 -7.27 3.80 18.04
N PHE A 546 -6.66 4.90 18.48
CA PHE A 546 -5.23 5.18 18.32
C PHE A 546 -4.61 5.69 19.63
N PRO A 547 -4.59 4.87 20.70
CA PRO A 547 -4.12 5.31 22.02
C PRO A 547 -2.65 5.73 22.04
N ALA A 548 -1.85 5.35 21.03
CA ALA A 548 -0.50 5.87 20.83
C ALA A 548 -0.47 7.40 20.74
N MET A 549 -1.51 8.04 20.19
CA MET A 549 -1.63 9.51 20.15
C MET A 549 -1.62 10.12 21.56
N SER A 550 -2.21 9.42 22.53
CA SER A 550 -2.28 9.84 23.94
C SER A 550 -0.93 9.85 24.66
N ARG A 551 0.10 9.20 24.09
CA ARG A 551 1.48 9.32 24.58
C ARG A 551 2.09 10.71 24.33
N TYR A 552 1.57 11.41 23.31
CA TYR A 552 2.04 12.74 22.91
C TYR A 552 1.06 13.84 23.36
N ILE A 553 -0.24 13.62 23.16
CA ILE A 553 -1.31 14.55 23.53
C ILE A 553 -2.42 13.73 24.16
N GLN A 554 -2.65 13.89 25.46
CA GLN A 554 -3.75 13.19 26.15
C GLN A 554 -5.12 13.66 25.60
N LEU A 555 -5.67 12.92 24.63
CA LEU A 555 -6.80 13.38 23.81
C LEU A 555 -8.14 13.47 24.56
N ASN A 556 -8.26 12.87 25.74
CA ASN A 556 -9.43 12.98 26.60
C ASN A 556 -9.31 14.06 27.69
N GLN A 557 -8.26 14.89 27.64
CA GLN A 557 -8.05 15.98 28.60
C GLN A 557 -8.08 17.34 27.89
N PRO A 558 -8.99 18.27 28.24
CA PRO A 558 -9.15 19.54 27.55
C PRO A 558 -7.88 20.41 27.64
N ASP A 559 -7.25 20.47 28.81
CA ASP A 559 -6.05 21.29 29.02
C ASP A 559 -4.86 20.78 28.20
N ALA A 560 -4.73 19.46 28.04
CA ALA A 560 -3.67 18.87 27.21
C ALA A 560 -3.90 19.21 25.73
N VAL A 561 -5.12 19.06 25.23
CA VAL A 561 -5.49 19.42 23.85
C VAL A 561 -5.26 20.91 23.59
N MET A 562 -5.66 21.78 24.51
CA MET A 562 -5.44 23.23 24.41
C MET A 562 -3.95 23.61 24.46
N GLY A 563 -3.14 22.91 25.26
CA GLY A 563 -1.69 23.09 25.31
C GLY A 563 -1.00 22.82 23.97
N TYR A 564 -1.57 21.93 23.14
CA TYR A 564 -1.08 21.59 21.80
C TYR A 564 -1.86 22.25 20.65
N LYS A 565 -2.72 23.23 20.96
CA LYS A 565 -3.61 23.91 20.00
C LYS A 565 -2.95 24.21 18.65
N GLN A 566 -1.81 24.89 18.64
CA GLN A 566 -1.18 25.34 17.39
C GLN A 566 -0.68 24.17 16.54
N ALA A 567 -0.13 23.14 17.16
CA ALA A 567 0.31 21.94 16.46
C ALA A 567 -0.87 21.16 15.87
N ILE A 568 -1.98 21.05 16.61
CA ILE A 568 -3.21 20.39 16.13
C ILE A 568 -3.79 21.17 14.95
N LEU A 569 -3.98 22.49 15.08
CA LEU A 569 -4.51 23.34 14.01
C LEU A 569 -3.67 23.25 12.73
N ALA A 570 -2.34 23.25 12.85
CA ALA A 570 -1.46 23.06 11.71
C ALA A 570 -1.66 21.68 11.06
N ARG A 571 -1.66 20.60 11.85
CA ARG A 571 -1.72 19.23 11.31
C ARG A 571 -3.08 18.82 10.75
N ILE A 572 -4.18 19.50 11.08
CA ILE A 572 -5.50 19.29 10.46
C ILE A 572 -5.75 20.22 9.26
N SER A 573 -4.80 21.09 8.90
CA SER A 573 -4.95 22.03 7.79
C SER A 573 -4.82 21.35 6.42
N PRO A 574 -5.36 21.96 5.35
CA PRO A 574 -5.23 21.43 3.99
C PRO A 574 -3.78 21.24 3.53
N GLU A 575 -2.86 22.12 3.95
CA GLU A 575 -1.45 22.04 3.56
C GLU A 575 -0.76 20.75 4.05
N TYR A 576 -1.29 20.13 5.11
CA TYR A 576 -0.73 18.91 5.69
C TYR A 576 -1.37 17.63 5.15
N GLN A 577 -2.51 17.70 4.45
CA GLN A 577 -3.34 16.52 4.09
C GLN A 577 -2.58 15.41 3.37
N ASN A 578 -1.66 15.78 2.48
CA ASN A 578 -0.85 14.84 1.70
C ASN A 578 0.51 14.52 2.31
N THR A 579 0.79 15.00 3.52
CA THR A 579 2.05 14.81 4.23
C THR A 579 1.98 13.64 5.22
N THR A 580 3.13 13.16 5.69
CA THR A 580 3.22 12.17 6.78
C THR A 580 2.92 12.77 8.16
N LEU A 581 2.72 14.10 8.24
CA LEU A 581 2.49 14.83 9.49
C LEU A 581 1.00 15.14 9.74
N TYR A 582 0.11 14.74 8.83
CA TYR A 582 -1.33 15.04 8.92
C TYR A 582 -2.00 14.41 10.15
N MET A 583 -3.00 15.11 10.69
CA MET A 583 -3.89 14.61 11.74
C MET A 583 -5.34 14.54 11.23
N SER A 584 -6.05 13.42 11.42
CA SER A 584 -5.57 12.14 11.96
C SER A 584 -4.64 11.43 10.97
N VAL A 585 -3.69 10.64 11.48
CA VAL A 585 -2.69 9.96 10.63
C VAL A 585 -3.38 9.08 9.58
N VAL A 586 -4.46 8.40 9.97
CA VAL A 586 -5.31 7.55 9.12
C VAL A 586 -6.31 8.31 8.24
N ARG A 587 -6.26 9.65 8.22
CA ARG A 587 -7.15 10.51 7.40
C ARG A 587 -8.63 10.19 7.61
N SER A 588 -9.01 9.82 8.83
CA SER A 588 -10.39 9.47 9.15
C SER A 588 -11.25 10.70 9.46
N MET A 589 -10.61 11.80 9.88
CA MET A 589 -11.30 13.02 10.30
C MET A 589 -11.90 13.77 9.10
N SER A 590 -13.23 13.89 9.05
CA SER A 590 -13.96 14.60 7.99
C SER A 590 -13.71 16.12 8.01
N PRO A 591 -13.98 16.84 6.90
CA PRO A 591 -13.94 18.31 6.90
C PRO A 591 -14.77 18.92 8.03
N SER A 592 -16.01 18.47 8.26
CA SER A 592 -16.84 18.96 9.35
C SER A 592 -16.23 18.69 10.73
N GLN A 593 -15.60 17.53 10.96
CA GLN A 593 -14.91 17.24 12.22
C GLN A 593 -13.70 18.17 12.43
N ARG A 594 -12.92 18.44 11.38
CA ARG A 594 -11.78 19.39 11.42
C ARG A 594 -12.26 20.81 11.72
N SER A 595 -13.35 21.24 11.10
CA SER A 595 -13.97 22.54 11.37
C SER A 595 -14.48 22.65 12.81
N LEU A 596 -15.14 21.61 13.34
CA LEU A 596 -15.66 21.60 14.72
C LEU A 596 -14.51 21.70 15.72
N LEU A 597 -13.45 20.92 15.52
CA LEU A 597 -12.25 20.96 16.35
C LEU A 597 -11.55 22.33 16.26
N THR A 598 -11.46 22.91 15.07
CA THR A 598 -10.91 24.25 14.86
C THR A 598 -11.69 25.31 15.62
N ALA A 599 -13.03 25.26 15.56
CA ALA A 599 -13.90 26.19 16.26
C ALA A 599 -13.74 26.10 17.78
N TYR A 600 -13.67 24.87 18.33
CA TYR A 600 -13.36 24.65 19.74
C TYR A 600 -11.99 25.25 20.13
N LEU A 601 -10.93 24.88 19.41
CA LEU A 601 -9.57 25.31 19.71
C LEU A 601 -9.40 26.84 19.63
N ASN A 602 -10.09 27.50 18.68
CA ASN A 602 -10.04 28.94 18.51
C ASN A 602 -11.03 29.72 19.37
N GLY A 603 -12.01 29.05 19.99
CA GLY A 603 -13.11 29.72 20.67
C GLY A 603 -13.95 30.57 19.71
N THR A 604 -13.99 30.19 18.42
CA THR A 604 -14.76 30.90 17.40
C THR A 604 -16.17 30.32 17.29
N PRO A 605 -17.17 31.14 16.92
CA PRO A 605 -18.52 30.64 16.66
C PRO A 605 -18.53 29.50 15.62
N TRP A 606 -19.32 28.46 15.88
CA TRP A 606 -19.47 27.31 14.98
C TRP A 606 -20.12 27.73 13.67
N GLN A 607 -19.47 27.38 12.55
CA GLN A 607 -19.96 27.58 11.19
C GLN A 607 -19.73 26.25 10.43
N PRO A 608 -20.75 25.35 10.39
CA PRO A 608 -20.64 24.01 9.84
C PRO A 608 -20.38 23.96 8.33
#